data_AF-A0A8T5KFR6-F1
#
_entry.id   AF-A0A8T5KFR6-F1
#
_cell.length_a   1.000
_cell.length_b   1.000
_cell.length_c   1.000
_cell.angle_alpha   90.00
_cell.angle_beta   90.00
_cell.angle_gamma   90.00
#
_symmetry.space_group_name_H-M   'P 1'
#
loop_
_entity.id
_entity.type
_entity.pdbx_description
1 polymer ?
#
loop_
_entity_poly.entity_id
_entity_poly.type
_entity_poly.pdbx_seq_one_letter_code
_entity_poly.pdbx_strand_id
1 'polypeptide(L)' 'MEAQKYGQTIDESVAEEMLQARQIVQTVLDFGVSQKQIVQIVKLLGLELENHIDSRAIVAVAKSVQENKASTILT' A
#
# COMPACT_ATOMS: atom_id res chain seq x y z
N MET A 1 -23.07 29.95 19.92
CA MET A 1 -23.09 29.79 18.44
C MET A 1 -22.39 28.49 18.14
N GLU A 2 -23.17 27.43 17.95
CA GLU A 2 -22.65 26.11 17.60
C GLU A 2 -22.25 26.17 16.13
N ALA A 3 -20.94 26.07 15.88
CA ALA A 3 -20.41 25.93 14.54
C ALA A 3 -20.99 24.64 13.95
N GLN A 4 -21.95 24.79 13.03
CA GLN A 4 -22.51 23.69 12.26
C GLN A 4 -21.33 22.95 11.61
N LYS A 5 -21.14 21.68 11.96
CA LYS A 5 -20.25 20.75 11.26
C LYS A 5 -20.65 20.77 9.79
N TYR A 6 -19.91 21.52 8.98
CA TYR A 6 -19.99 21.44 7.53
C TYR A 6 -19.68 19.99 7.19
N GLY A 7 -20.63 19.32 6.52
CA GLY A 7 -20.49 17.90 6.19
C GLY A 7 -19.21 17.71 5.40
N GLN A 8 -18.35 16.83 5.91
CA GLN A 8 -17.12 16.46 5.25
C GLN A 8 -17.47 16.03 3.82
N THR A 9 -16.91 16.72 2.84
CA THR A 9 -17.15 16.34 1.44
C THR A 9 -16.51 14.99 1.17
N ILE A 10 -17.02 14.22 0.20
CA ILE A 10 -16.42 12.93 -0.19
C ILE A 10 -14.92 13.11 -0.48
N ASP A 11 -14.55 14.24 -1.10
CA ASP A 11 -13.17 14.59 -1.41
C ASP A 11 -12.30 14.77 -0.16
N GLU A 12 -12.83 15.37 0.91
CA GLU A 12 -12.12 15.52 2.18
C GLU A 12 -11.92 14.16 2.89
N SER A 13 -12.90 13.26 2.82
CA SER A 13 -12.76 11.90 3.39
C SER A 13 -11.68 11.10 2.67
N VAL A 14 -11.66 11.14 1.33
CA VAL A 14 -10.64 10.46 0.52
C VAL A 14 -9.25 11.04 0.77
N ALA A 15 -9.15 12.36 0.91
CA ALA A 15 -7.87 13.02 1.23
C ALA A 15 -7.35 12.60 2.60
N GLU A 16 -8.24 12.46 3.61
CA GLU A 16 -7.87 12.01 4.95
C GLU A 16 -7.41 10.56 4.97
N GLU A 17 -8.14 9.65 4.31
CA GLU A 17 -7.73 8.24 4.15
C GLU A 17 -6.37 8.11 3.46
N MET A 18 -6.13 8.90 2.40
CA MET A 18 -4.85 8.90 1.72
C MET A 18 -3.71 9.43 2.61
N LEU A 19 -3.99 10.45 3.44
CA LEU A 19 -3.02 10.97 4.40
C LEU A 19 -2.65 9.91 5.44
N GLN A 20 -3.64 9.21 6.00
CA GLN A 20 -3.42 8.12 6.95
C GLN A 20 -2.60 6.99 6.32
N ALA A 21 -2.95 6.56 5.10
CA ALA A 21 -2.18 5.55 4.37
C ALA A 21 -0.71 5.97 4.18
N ARG A 22 -0.44 7.25 3.88
CA ARG A 22 0.93 7.78 3.75
C ARG A 22 1.68 7.75 5.08
N GLN A 23 1.03 8.08 6.19
CA GLN A 23 1.65 8.01 7.52
C GLN A 23 2.06 6.59 7.86
N ILE A 24 1.21 5.59 7.55
CA ILE A 24 1.54 4.17 7.72
C ILE A 24 2.76 3.78 6.89
N VAL A 25 2.79 4.19 5.61
CA VAL A 25 3.95 3.93 4.73
C VAL A 25 5.22 4.55 5.31
N GLN A 26 5.16 5.78 5.81
CA GLN A 26 6.31 6.44 6.42
C GLN A 26 6.80 5.64 7.64
N THR A 27 5.90 5.22 8.54
CA THR A 27 6.26 4.39 9.69
C THR A 27 6.92 3.08 9.26
N VAL A 28 6.40 2.42 8.22
CA VAL A 28 7.02 1.20 7.66
C VAL A 28 8.44 1.46 7.14
N LEU A 29 8.67 2.59 6.47
CA LEU A 29 9.99 2.97 5.97
C LEU A 29 10.97 3.32 7.10
N ASP A 30 10.49 3.95 8.17
CA ASP A 30 11.30 4.32 9.33
C ASP A 30 11.86 3.11 10.08
N PHE A 31 11.26 1.92 9.93
CA PHE A 31 11.84 0.65 10.41
C PHE A 31 13.12 0.21 9.65
N GLY A 32 13.52 0.92 8.59
CA GLY A 32 14.71 0.60 7.82
C GLY A 32 14.54 -0.62 6.90
N VAL A 33 13.33 -0.80 6.34
CA VAL A 33 13.03 -1.93 5.45
C VAL A 33 13.80 -1.85 4.13
N SER A 34 14.33 -2.99 3.68
CA SER A 34 14.97 -3.10 2.37
C SER A 34 13.96 -3.10 1.22
N GLN A 35 14.42 -2.79 0.00
CA GLN A 35 13.59 -2.87 -1.22
C GLN A 35 12.95 -4.25 -1.45
N LYS A 36 13.56 -5.34 -0.95
CA LYS A 36 12.98 -6.69 -1.03
C LYS A 36 11.82 -6.84 -0.04
N GLN A 37 12.00 -6.32 1.18
CA GLN A 37 10.97 -6.33 2.22
C GLN A 37 9.78 -5.45 1.83
N ILE A 38 9.99 -4.29 1.20
CA ILE A 38 8.89 -3.45 0.71
C ILE A 38 7.97 -4.23 -0.24
N VAL A 39 8.54 -4.94 -1.22
CA VAL A 39 7.75 -5.75 -2.16
C VAL A 39 7.03 -6.90 -1.45
N GLN A 40 7.68 -7.52 -0.46
CA GLN A 40 7.06 -8.56 0.37
C GLN A 40 5.90 -8.00 1.21
N ILE A 41 6.03 -6.79 1.76
CA ILE A 41 4.98 -6.11 2.53
C ILE A 41 3.78 -5.81 1.63
N VAL A 42 4.00 -5.29 0.41
CA VAL A 42 2.92 -5.07 -0.57
C VAL A 42 2.19 -6.37 -0.89
N LYS A 43 2.91 -7.48 -1.07
CA LYS A 43 2.31 -8.80 -1.28
C LYS A 43 1.45 -9.22 -0.09
N LEU A 44 1.94 -9.06 1.13
CA LEU A 44 1.23 -9.43 2.36
C LEU A 44 -0.04 -8.57 2.53
N LEU A 45 0.06 -7.26 2.34
CA LEU A 45 -1.11 -6.37 2.35
C LEU A 45 -2.12 -6.74 1.27
N GLY A 46 -1.67 -7.16 0.09
CA GLY A 46 -2.56 -7.65 -0.97
C GLY A 46 -3.33 -8.91 -0.60
N LEU A 47 -2.79 -9.78 0.26
CA LEU A 47 -3.48 -10.98 0.73
C LEU A 47 -4.61 -10.66 1.73
N GLU A 48 -4.56 -9.51 2.39
CA GLU A 48 -5.59 -9.06 3.33
C GLU A 48 -6.77 -8.35 2.64
N LEU A 49 -6.69 -8.07 1.33
CA LEU A 49 -7.78 -7.45 0.59
C LEU A 49 -8.99 -8.38 0.49
N GLU A 50 -10.15 -7.92 0.97
CA GLU A 50 -11.41 -8.66 0.91
C GLU A 50 -11.89 -8.92 -0.53
N ASN A 51 -11.60 -7.97 -1.44
CA ASN A 51 -11.89 -8.14 -2.86
C ASN A 51 -10.88 -9.12 -3.48
N HIS A 52 -11.36 -10.32 -3.80
CA HIS A 52 -10.54 -11.38 -4.39
C HIS A 52 -9.90 -11.00 -5.73
N ILE A 53 -10.54 -10.16 -6.55
CA ILE A 53 -9.98 -9.72 -7.84
C ILE A 53 -8.77 -8.81 -7.59
N ASP A 54 -8.93 -7.82 -6.71
CA ASP A 54 -7.89 -6.86 -6.38
C ASP A 54 -6.73 -7.53 -5.64
N SER A 55 -7.05 -8.42 -4.69
CA SER A 55 -6.06 -9.25 -4.00
C SER A 55 -5.18 -10.02 -4.99
N ARG A 56 -5.81 -10.76 -5.92
CA ARG A 56 -5.09 -11.53 -6.93
C ARG A 56 -4.22 -10.65 -7.82
N ALA A 57 -4.72 -9.49 -8.24
CA ALA A 57 -3.99 -8.56 -9.09
C ALA A 57 -2.72 -8.03 -8.40
N ILE A 58 -2.85 -7.53 -7.17
CA ILE A 58 -1.72 -6.99 -6.39
C ILE A 58 -0.69 -8.07 -6.07
N VAL A 59 -1.14 -9.25 -5.63
CA VAL A 59 -0.26 -10.37 -5.30
C VAL A 59 0.50 -10.86 -6.54
N ALA A 60 -0.14 -10.91 -7.71
CA ALA A 60 0.51 -11.30 -8.96
C ALA A 60 1.61 -10.31 -9.37
N VAL A 61 1.35 -9.00 -9.27
CA VAL A 61 2.35 -7.95 -9.54
C VAL A 61 3.50 -8.04 -8.55
N ALA A 62 3.22 -8.20 -7.26
CA ALA A 62 4.28 -8.30 -6.26
C ALA A 62 5.16 -9.55 -6.50
N LYS A 63 4.57 -10.67 -6.89
CA LYS A 63 5.29 -11.90 -7.24
C LYS A 63 6.20 -11.70 -8.47
N SER A 64 5.70 -11.08 -9.54
CA SER A 64 6.50 -10.85 -10.75
C SER A 64 7.69 -9.91 -10.49
N VAL A 65 7.52 -8.90 -9.63
CA VAL A 65 8.62 -8.02 -9.21
C VAL A 65 9.70 -8.78 -8.42
N GLN A 66 9.31 -9.76 -7.61
CA GLN A 66 10.26 -10.62 -6.89
C GLN A 66 11.07 -11.51 -7.85
N GLU A 67 10.40 -12.10 -8.84
CA GLU A 67 11.01 -13.02 -9.81
C GLU A 67 11.91 -12.30 -10.82
N ASN A 68 11.53 -11.10 -11.27
CA ASN A 68 12.33 -10.31 -12.22
C ASN A 68 13.71 -9.92 -11.67
N LYS A 69 13.84 -9.71 -10.34
CA LYS A 69 15.15 -9.44 -9.72
C LYS A 69 16.07 -10.67 -9.71
N ALA A 70 15.55 -11.89 -9.88
CA ALA A 70 16.38 -13.09 -9.97
C ALA A 70 17.08 -13.22 -11.33
N SER A 71 16.52 -12.63 -12.40
CA SER A 71 17.09 -12.76 -13.76
C SER A 71 18.25 -11.80 -14.04
N THR A 72 18.36 -10.67 -13.33
CA THR A 72 19.41 -9.66 -13.59
C THR A 72 20.80 -10.05 -13.04
N ILE A 73 20.92 -11.11 -12.23
CA ILE A 73 22.20 -11.50 -11.60
C ILE A 73 23.03 -12.45 -12.51
N LEU A 74 22.49 -12.91 -13.64
CA LEU A 74 23.13 -13.91 -14.52
C LEU A 74 23.62 -13.36 -15.88
N THR A 75 23.81 -12.04 -16.03
CA THR A 75 24.41 -11.43 -17.24
C THR A 75 25.64 -10.61 -16.86
#